data_AF-A0A843F3N4-F1
#
_entry.id   AF-A0A843F3N4-F1
#
_cell.length_a   1.000
_cell.length_b   1.000
_cell.length_c   1.000
_cell.angle_alpha   90.00
_cell.angle_beta   90.00
_cell.angle_gamma   90.00
#
_symmetry.space_group_name_H-M   'P 1'
#
loop_
_entity.id
_entity.type
_entity.pdbx_description
1 polymer ?
#
loop_
_entity_poly.entity_id
_entity_poly.type
_entity_poly.pdbx_seq_one_letter_code
_entity_poly.pdbx_strand_id
1 'polypeptide(L)'
;SIKWSSLKDVIASKKLKLSELLIQNGDIILQQDEFLDNYAEEFSDRSPDRMYNILVGDSVKELILSRLIMQKTEEYISRIKEMSARVEMHPEIVKLSEELKEFIPEEISKYNQYYAGSGGIYGTVQAGKLIPEAFPPCIENTVNGVSSGGRNDAIVLLLTSFASYARLYPRIFASDESIKVSDVDPDLSITQNEILPLIFDAADNCTPPLFEDQPQEKVNIISKLGFGMHSEIDINHEGETTWYTPMSCEKIKIHLPQLCKPDGSCKGINNPLSCYGRKKFQLDKQAKE
;
A
#
# COMPACT_ATOMS: atom_id res chain seq x y z
N SER A 1 -26.59 -19.50 -7.92
CA SER A 1 -25.92 -18.20 -8.10
C SER A 1 -25.85 -17.44 -6.79
N ILE A 2 -24.82 -16.58 -6.60
CA ILE A 2 -24.68 -15.68 -5.45
C ILE A 2 -25.05 -14.28 -5.92
N LYS A 3 -26.04 -13.62 -5.30
CA LYS A 3 -26.38 -12.23 -5.67
C LYS A 3 -25.28 -11.27 -5.25
N TRP A 4 -24.93 -10.30 -6.10
CA TRP A 4 -23.94 -9.27 -5.73
C TRP A 4 -24.35 -8.49 -4.48
N SER A 5 -25.66 -8.33 -4.24
CA SER A 5 -26.20 -7.64 -3.08
C SER A 5 -25.87 -8.32 -1.75
N SER A 6 -25.54 -9.62 -1.77
CA SER A 6 -25.04 -10.32 -0.58
C SER A 6 -23.63 -9.87 -0.16
N LEU A 7 -22.88 -9.24 -1.08
CA LEU A 7 -21.56 -8.65 -0.83
C LEU A 7 -21.63 -7.14 -0.64
N LYS A 8 -22.83 -6.56 -0.46
CA LYS A 8 -23.04 -5.10 -0.39
C LYS A 8 -22.10 -4.43 0.62
N ASP A 9 -21.92 -5.01 1.80
CA ASP A 9 -21.10 -4.43 2.87
C ASP A 9 -19.59 -4.57 2.57
N VAL A 10 -19.16 -5.68 1.96
CA VAL A 10 -17.79 -5.84 1.44
C VAL A 10 -17.49 -4.78 0.36
N ILE A 11 -18.46 -4.54 -0.52
CA ILE A 11 -18.33 -3.57 -1.62
C ILE A 11 -18.36 -2.14 -1.08
N ALA A 12 -19.26 -1.85 -0.13
CA ALA A 12 -19.37 -0.54 0.51
C ALA A 12 -18.12 -0.17 1.32
N SER A 13 -17.50 -1.17 1.96
CA SER A 13 -16.22 -1.01 2.66
C SER A 13 -15.01 -0.91 1.72
N LYS A 14 -15.22 -0.90 0.40
CA LYS A 14 -14.19 -0.81 -0.66
C LYS A 14 -13.16 -1.96 -0.63
N LYS A 15 -13.45 -3.03 0.10
CA LYS A 15 -12.59 -4.22 0.21
C LYS A 15 -12.68 -5.14 -1.01
N LEU A 16 -13.74 -5.00 -1.79
CA LEU A 16 -13.97 -5.68 -3.06
C LEU A 16 -14.62 -4.67 -4.01
N LYS A 17 -14.06 -4.49 -5.20
CA LYS A 17 -14.68 -3.60 -6.19
C LYS A 17 -15.70 -4.38 -7.01
N LEU A 18 -16.82 -3.73 -7.33
CA LEU A 18 -17.81 -4.34 -8.21
C LEU A 18 -17.21 -4.69 -9.60
N SER A 19 -16.22 -3.93 -10.06
CA SER A 19 -15.48 -4.18 -11.30
C SER A 19 -14.60 -5.43 -11.27
N GLU A 20 -14.36 -6.02 -10.09
CA GLU A 20 -13.59 -7.25 -9.92
C GLU A 20 -14.50 -8.49 -9.97
N LEU A 21 -15.82 -8.30 -10.13
CA LEU A 21 -16.81 -9.35 -10.17
C LEU A 21 -17.42 -9.45 -11.58
N LEU A 22 -17.54 -10.68 -12.07
CA LEU A 22 -18.34 -10.95 -13.26
C LEU A 22 -19.81 -11.10 -12.83
N ILE A 23 -20.66 -10.17 -13.26
CA ILE A 23 -22.06 -10.10 -12.84
C ILE A 23 -22.97 -10.23 -14.05
N GLN A 24 -23.96 -11.11 -13.94
CA GLN A 24 -25.01 -11.28 -14.94
C GLN A 24 -26.37 -11.24 -14.26
N ASN A 25 -27.25 -10.33 -14.70
CA ASN A 25 -28.61 -10.17 -14.13
C ASN A 25 -28.65 -10.02 -12.59
N GLY A 26 -27.57 -9.50 -12.00
CA GLY A 26 -27.42 -9.32 -10.57
C GLY A 26 -26.81 -10.51 -9.80
N ASP A 27 -26.48 -11.59 -10.51
CA ASP A 27 -25.81 -12.77 -9.98
C ASP A 27 -24.33 -12.75 -10.32
N ILE A 28 -23.49 -13.10 -9.36
CA ILE A 28 -22.04 -13.26 -9.54
C ILE A 28 -21.79 -14.63 -10.17
N ILE A 29 -21.12 -14.62 -11.32
CA ILE A 29 -20.74 -15.82 -12.06
C ILE A 29 -19.45 -16.37 -11.47
N LEU A 30 -19.55 -17.55 -10.86
CA LEU A 30 -18.41 -18.22 -10.21
C LEU A 30 -18.16 -19.63 -10.75
N GLN A 31 -19.16 -20.26 -11.36
CA GLN A 31 -19.03 -21.62 -11.86
C GLN A 31 -18.61 -21.61 -13.32
N GLN A 32 -17.78 -22.58 -13.70
CA GLN A 32 -17.27 -22.71 -15.07
C GLN A 32 -18.42 -22.95 -16.05
N ASP A 33 -19.33 -23.86 -15.73
CA ASP A 33 -20.49 -24.16 -16.58
C ASP A 33 -21.35 -22.91 -16.81
N GLU A 34 -21.63 -22.15 -15.75
CA GLU A 34 -22.38 -20.89 -15.81
C GLU A 34 -21.65 -19.82 -16.63
N PHE A 35 -20.32 -19.75 -16.55
CA PHE A 35 -19.53 -18.86 -17.39
C PHE A 35 -19.59 -19.25 -18.87
N LEU A 36 -19.44 -20.55 -19.17
CA LEU A 36 -19.45 -21.07 -20.53
C LEU A 36 -20.82 -20.88 -21.18
N ASP A 37 -21.90 -21.17 -20.46
CA ASP A 37 -23.27 -21.03 -20.97
C ASP A 37 -23.63 -19.58 -21.35
N ASN A 38 -22.98 -18.60 -20.71
CA ASN A 38 -23.34 -17.19 -20.88
C ASN A 38 -22.34 -16.38 -21.72
N TYR A 39 -21.07 -16.79 -21.77
CA TYR A 39 -20.00 -16.00 -22.37
C TYR A 39 -19.12 -16.76 -23.37
N ALA A 40 -19.33 -18.07 -23.59
CA ALA A 40 -18.46 -18.83 -24.50
C ALA A 40 -18.48 -18.28 -25.94
N GLU A 41 -19.63 -17.80 -26.41
CA GLU A 41 -19.78 -17.26 -27.76
C GLU A 41 -19.10 -15.89 -27.96
N GLU A 42 -18.73 -15.18 -26.88
CA GLU A 42 -18.05 -13.88 -26.96
C GLU A 42 -16.55 -14.00 -27.31
N PHE A 43 -15.98 -15.20 -27.24
CA PHE A 43 -14.57 -15.45 -27.49
C PHE A 43 -14.36 -16.19 -28.81
N SER A 44 -13.95 -15.48 -29.87
CA SER A 44 -13.65 -16.08 -31.18
C SER A 44 -12.24 -16.67 -31.29
N ASP A 45 -11.26 -16.02 -30.64
CA ASP A 45 -9.82 -16.30 -30.88
C ASP A 45 -9.15 -16.98 -29.68
N ARG A 46 -9.91 -17.25 -28.61
CA ARG A 46 -9.40 -17.79 -27.34
C ARG A 46 -10.35 -18.83 -26.79
N SER A 47 -9.80 -19.88 -26.17
CA SER A 47 -10.59 -20.91 -25.49
C SER A 47 -11.40 -20.29 -24.34
N PRO A 48 -12.74 -20.46 -24.33
CA PRO A 48 -13.60 -20.01 -23.25
C PRO A 48 -13.20 -20.55 -21.87
N ASP A 49 -12.79 -21.83 -21.77
CA ASP A 49 -12.29 -22.43 -20.52
C ASP A 49 -11.04 -21.73 -19.98
N ARG A 50 -10.12 -21.39 -20.88
CA ARG A 50 -8.93 -20.62 -20.51
C ARG A 50 -9.31 -19.22 -20.05
N MET A 51 -10.36 -18.64 -20.63
CA MET A 51 -10.83 -17.32 -20.24
C MET A 51 -11.53 -17.31 -18.89
N TYR A 52 -12.32 -18.34 -18.59
CA TYR A 52 -12.87 -18.56 -17.25
C TYR A 52 -11.76 -18.59 -16.19
N ASN A 53 -10.69 -19.38 -16.41
CA ASN A 53 -9.59 -19.49 -15.44
C ASN A 53 -8.84 -18.17 -15.21
N ILE A 54 -8.79 -17.29 -16.22
CA ILE A 54 -8.12 -15.98 -16.12
C ILE A 54 -9.03 -14.94 -15.46
N LEU A 55 -10.32 -14.94 -15.78
CA LEU A 55 -11.25 -13.88 -15.39
C LEU A 55 -11.98 -14.17 -14.08
N VAL A 56 -12.19 -15.45 -13.77
CA VAL A 56 -12.91 -15.91 -12.57
C VAL A 56 -12.00 -16.86 -11.80
N GLY A 57 -11.81 -18.07 -12.32
CA GLY A 57 -10.91 -19.08 -11.78
C GLY A 57 -11.00 -19.25 -10.26
N ASP A 58 -9.92 -19.76 -9.67
CA ASP A 58 -9.80 -19.89 -8.22
C ASP A 58 -9.44 -18.54 -7.56
N SER A 59 -8.75 -17.65 -8.28
CA SER A 59 -8.30 -16.37 -7.72
C SER A 59 -9.45 -15.45 -7.31
N VAL A 60 -10.53 -15.34 -8.10
CA VAL A 60 -11.69 -14.51 -7.72
C VAL A 60 -12.49 -15.18 -6.60
N LYS A 61 -12.57 -16.51 -6.58
CA LYS A 61 -13.23 -17.25 -5.51
C LYS A 61 -12.50 -17.07 -4.18
N GLU A 62 -11.18 -17.22 -4.17
CA GLU A 62 -10.33 -16.99 -3.01
C GLU A 62 -10.42 -15.54 -2.52
N LEU A 63 -10.45 -14.57 -3.44
CA LEU A 63 -10.66 -13.16 -3.11
C LEU A 63 -12.01 -12.94 -2.41
N ILE A 64 -13.11 -13.46 -2.95
CA ILE A 64 -14.44 -13.30 -2.33
C ILE A 64 -14.49 -14.00 -0.96
N LEU A 65 -13.96 -15.22 -0.86
CA LEU A 65 -13.92 -15.99 0.39
C LEU A 65 -13.11 -15.28 1.48
N SER A 66 -11.90 -14.83 1.16
CA SER A 66 -11.04 -14.11 2.11
C SER A 66 -11.70 -12.83 2.60
N ARG A 67 -12.31 -12.04 1.71
CA ARG A 67 -13.02 -10.81 2.10
C ARG A 67 -14.26 -11.08 2.96
N LEU A 68 -15.00 -12.15 2.68
CA LEU A 68 -16.15 -12.57 3.50
C LEU A 68 -15.72 -13.02 4.90
N ILE A 69 -14.67 -13.83 4.99
CA ILE A 69 -14.12 -14.28 6.28
C ILE A 69 -13.65 -13.07 7.09
N MET A 70 -12.94 -12.14 6.45
CA MET A 70 -12.46 -10.91 7.10
C MET A 70 -13.62 -10.05 7.61
N GLN A 71 -14.65 -9.81 6.78
CA GLN A 71 -15.83 -9.06 7.22
C GLN A 71 -16.54 -9.75 8.40
N LYS A 72 -16.74 -11.08 8.34
CA LYS A 72 -17.39 -11.81 9.43
C LYS A 72 -16.56 -11.78 10.72
N THR A 73 -15.24 -11.81 10.58
CA THR A 73 -14.31 -11.69 11.72
C THR A 73 -14.38 -10.30 12.33
N GLU A 74 -14.40 -9.24 11.52
CA GLU A 74 -14.56 -7.87 11.99
C GLU A 74 -15.92 -7.64 12.64
N GLU A 75 -17.02 -8.12 12.05
CA GLU A 75 -18.36 -8.08 12.65
C GLU A 75 -18.37 -8.77 14.02
N TYR A 76 -17.72 -9.93 14.12
CA TYR A 76 -17.59 -10.67 15.37
C TYR A 76 -16.78 -9.91 16.42
N ILE A 77 -15.62 -9.34 16.04
CA ILE A 77 -14.80 -8.51 16.92
C ILE A 77 -15.58 -7.27 17.37
N SER A 78 -16.28 -6.61 16.45
CA SER A 78 -17.08 -5.41 16.75
C SER A 78 -18.20 -5.75 17.73
N ARG A 79 -18.87 -6.90 17.55
CA ARG A 79 -19.87 -7.42 18.49
C ARG A 79 -19.26 -7.74 19.86
N ILE A 80 -18.06 -8.32 19.91
CA ILE A 80 -17.33 -8.51 21.18
C ILE A 80 -16.99 -7.17 21.82
N LYS A 81 -16.55 -6.17 21.05
CA LYS A 81 -16.26 -4.81 21.55
C LYS A 81 -17.51 -4.13 22.11
N GLU A 82 -18.65 -4.22 21.44
CA GLU A 82 -19.93 -3.72 21.95
C GLU A 82 -20.38 -4.45 23.22
N MET A 83 -20.17 -5.77 23.29
CA MET A 83 -20.48 -6.57 24.47
C MET A 83 -19.52 -6.29 25.65
N SER A 84 -18.24 -6.07 25.38
CA SER A 84 -17.19 -5.75 26.38
C SER A 84 -17.20 -4.29 26.82
N ALA A 85 -17.81 -3.38 26.05
CA ALA A 85 -18.12 -2.02 26.53
C ALA A 85 -19.08 -2.03 27.73
N ARG A 86 -19.74 -3.16 28.02
CA ARG A 86 -20.62 -3.37 29.18
C ARG A 86 -20.05 -4.33 30.23
N VAL A 87 -18.91 -4.97 29.98
CA VAL A 87 -18.32 -6.01 30.87
C VAL A 87 -16.79 -5.96 30.77
N GLU A 88 -16.10 -5.83 31.91
CA GLU A 88 -14.65 -5.94 31.98
C GLU A 88 -14.13 -7.18 31.23
N MET A 89 -13.18 -6.97 30.31
CA MET A 89 -12.60 -8.05 29.52
C MET A 89 -11.95 -9.09 30.43
N HIS A 90 -12.32 -10.36 30.23
CA HIS A 90 -11.78 -11.46 31.03
C HIS A 90 -10.26 -11.55 30.84
N PRO A 91 -9.45 -11.62 31.92
CA PRO A 91 -7.98 -11.55 31.86
C PRO A 91 -7.33 -12.54 30.88
N GLU A 92 -7.91 -13.74 30.74
CA GLU A 92 -7.44 -14.75 29.79
C GLU A 92 -7.53 -14.33 28.32
N ILE A 93 -8.50 -13.48 27.93
CA ILE A 93 -8.63 -12.99 26.56
C ILE A 93 -7.54 -11.96 26.25
N VAL A 94 -7.21 -11.11 27.22
CA VAL A 94 -6.10 -10.15 27.11
C VAL A 94 -4.79 -10.90 26.97
N LYS A 95 -4.56 -11.89 27.83
CA LYS A 95 -3.37 -12.74 27.79
C LYS A 95 -3.23 -13.47 26.46
N LEU A 96 -4.31 -14.09 25.96
CA LEU A 96 -4.32 -14.76 24.65
C LEU A 96 -4.01 -13.77 23.51
N SER A 97 -4.49 -12.53 23.60
CA SER A 97 -4.22 -11.50 22.60
C SER A 97 -2.74 -11.07 22.58
N GLU A 98 -2.09 -11.02 23.75
CA GLU A 98 -0.66 -10.75 23.86
C GLU A 98 0.16 -11.93 23.35
N GLU A 99 -0.22 -13.16 23.72
CA GLU A 99 0.42 -14.39 23.20
C GLU A 99 0.30 -14.48 21.67
N LEU A 100 -0.85 -14.13 21.09
CA LEU A 100 -1.03 -14.10 19.63
C LEU A 100 -0.20 -13.02 18.96
N LYS A 101 -0.03 -11.84 19.58
CA LYS A 101 0.83 -10.78 19.06
C LYS A 101 2.30 -11.21 18.96
N GLU A 102 2.76 -12.07 19.87
CA GLU A 102 4.13 -12.62 19.82
C GLU A 102 4.23 -13.82 18.87
N PHE A 103 3.23 -14.71 18.89
CA PHE A 103 3.24 -15.95 18.12
C PHE A 103 3.07 -15.74 16.61
N ILE A 104 2.20 -14.84 16.18
CA ILE A 104 1.91 -14.62 14.75
C ILE A 104 3.16 -14.18 13.96
N PRO A 105 3.96 -13.18 14.41
CA PRO A 105 5.20 -12.82 13.74
C PRO A 105 6.21 -13.97 13.68
N GLU A 106 6.29 -14.76 14.76
CA GLU A 106 7.22 -15.87 14.88
C GLU A 106 6.87 -17.00 13.90
N GLU A 107 5.60 -17.39 13.80
CA GLU A 107 5.16 -18.42 12.87
C GLU A 107 5.24 -17.98 11.41
N ILE A 108 4.86 -16.74 11.10
CA ILE A 108 5.01 -16.19 9.73
C ILE A 108 6.48 -16.19 9.30
N SER A 109 7.41 -15.97 10.23
CA SER A 109 8.85 -16.00 9.93
C SER A 109 9.35 -17.40 9.51
N LYS A 110 8.71 -18.47 10.00
CA LYS A 110 9.09 -19.88 9.75
C LYS A 110 8.72 -20.35 8.34
N TYR A 111 7.67 -19.79 7.73
CA TYR A 111 7.20 -20.17 6.39
C TYR A 111 7.83 -19.36 5.23
N ASN A 112 8.75 -18.43 5.50
CA ASN A 112 9.44 -17.62 4.48
C ASN A 112 10.46 -18.39 3.60
N GLN A 113 10.41 -19.73 3.55
CA GLN A 113 11.32 -20.56 2.77
C GLN A 113 11.02 -20.60 1.25
N TYR A 114 9.92 -20.00 0.77
CA TYR A 114 9.51 -20.16 -0.63
C TYR A 114 10.02 -19.10 -1.64
N TYR A 115 10.90 -18.18 -1.22
CA TYR A 115 11.54 -17.19 -2.13
C TYR A 115 13.06 -17.12 -1.97
N ALA A 116 13.71 -18.28 -1.92
CA ALA A 116 15.16 -18.44 -2.05
C ALA A 116 15.61 -18.20 -3.51
N GLY A 117 15.57 -16.94 -3.94
CA GLY A 117 16.08 -16.50 -5.24
C GLY A 117 16.52 -15.05 -5.16
N SER A 118 17.77 -14.82 -4.73
CA SER A 118 18.49 -13.55 -4.88
C SER A 118 17.70 -12.26 -4.57
N GLY A 119 17.56 -11.92 -3.28
CA GLY A 119 17.37 -10.54 -2.83
C GLY A 119 15.99 -9.91 -3.04
N GLY A 120 14.93 -10.56 -2.55
CA GLY A 120 13.55 -10.10 -2.66
C GLY A 120 12.91 -9.66 -1.34
N ILE A 121 12.36 -8.44 -1.34
CA ILE A 121 11.07 -7.90 -0.81
C ILE A 121 10.63 -8.20 0.65
N TYR A 122 11.15 -9.22 1.34
CA TYR A 122 10.66 -9.66 2.66
C TYR A 122 11.75 -9.75 3.74
N GLY A 123 12.90 -9.09 3.54
CA GLY A 123 13.76 -8.74 4.67
C GLY A 123 12.97 -7.85 5.64
N THR A 124 13.12 -8.06 6.95
CA THR A 124 12.40 -7.37 8.02
C THR A 124 12.67 -5.85 8.01
N VAL A 125 12.11 -5.11 7.07
CA VAL A 125 12.13 -3.64 7.08
C VAL A 125 11.04 -3.21 8.04
N GLN A 126 11.42 -3.05 9.31
CA GLN A 126 10.57 -2.42 10.30
C GLN A 126 10.47 -0.91 10.02
N ALA A 127 9.31 -0.34 10.32
CA ALA A 127 9.12 1.10 10.37
C ALA A 127 10.17 1.71 11.32
N GLY A 128 10.78 2.81 10.91
CA GLY A 128 11.86 3.46 11.63
C GLY A 128 12.40 4.64 10.82
N LYS A 129 13.23 5.47 11.46
CA LYS A 129 13.77 6.69 10.83
C LYS A 129 14.31 6.42 9.44
N LEU A 130 14.05 7.35 8.52
CA LEU A 130 14.59 7.29 7.18
C LEU A 130 16.10 7.43 7.23
N ILE A 131 16.80 6.61 6.44
CA ILE A 131 18.26 6.58 6.33
C ILE A 131 18.61 7.15 4.96
N PRO A 132 19.04 8.42 4.85
CA PRO A 132 19.33 9.06 3.56
C PRO A 132 20.33 8.28 2.71
N GLU A 133 21.31 7.63 3.33
CA GLU A 133 22.33 6.82 2.67
C GLU A 133 21.72 5.59 1.97
N ALA A 134 20.55 5.13 2.41
CA ALA A 134 19.81 4.05 1.80
C ALA A 134 18.88 4.50 0.66
N PHE A 135 18.73 5.81 0.42
CA PHE A 135 17.85 6.29 -0.66
C PHE A 135 18.32 5.78 -2.03
N PRO A 136 17.38 5.31 -2.87
CA PRO A 136 17.69 4.99 -4.25
C PRO A 136 17.93 6.28 -5.04
N PRO A 137 18.65 6.22 -6.17
CA PRO A 137 19.06 7.41 -6.92
C PRO A 137 17.90 8.35 -7.30
N CYS A 138 16.72 7.82 -7.61
CA CYS A 138 15.56 8.65 -7.94
C CYS A 138 15.03 9.48 -6.77
N ILE A 139 15.13 8.95 -5.54
CA ILE A 139 14.72 9.67 -4.33
C ILE A 139 15.82 10.65 -3.91
N GLU A 140 17.07 10.19 -3.89
CA GLU A 140 18.23 11.04 -3.57
C GLU A 140 18.29 12.28 -4.48
N ASN A 141 18.15 12.09 -5.79
CA ASN A 141 18.11 13.20 -6.75
C ASN A 141 16.89 14.12 -6.55
N THR A 142 15.78 13.59 -6.03
CA THR A 142 14.61 14.42 -5.73
C THR A 142 14.86 15.29 -4.49
N VAL A 143 15.42 14.71 -3.43
CA VAL A 143 15.75 15.41 -2.18
C VAL A 143 16.77 16.52 -2.41
N ASN A 144 17.75 16.27 -3.30
CA ASN A 144 18.79 17.25 -3.66
C ASN A 144 18.28 18.39 -4.57
N GLY A 145 17.02 18.35 -5.00
CA GLY A 145 16.41 19.39 -5.81
C GLY A 145 16.24 19.02 -7.29
N VAL A 146 15.14 19.50 -7.87
CA VAL A 146 14.73 19.22 -9.26
C VAL A 146 14.54 20.55 -10.01
N SER A 147 15.05 20.63 -11.23
CA SER A 147 14.87 21.78 -12.11
C SER A 147 13.43 21.90 -12.64
N SER A 148 13.09 23.05 -13.22
CA SER A 148 11.80 23.26 -13.88
C SER A 148 11.52 22.17 -14.93
N GLY A 149 10.28 21.65 -14.97
CA GLY A 149 9.83 20.63 -15.93
C GLY A 149 9.43 19.26 -15.36
N GLY A 150 9.70 18.98 -14.07
CA GLY A 150 9.26 17.73 -13.43
C GLY A 150 9.17 17.75 -11.91
N ARG A 151 9.39 18.91 -11.27
CA ARG A 151 9.43 19.02 -9.80
C ARG A 151 8.09 18.69 -9.12
N ASN A 152 6.94 18.95 -9.74
CA ASN A 152 5.64 18.64 -9.11
C ASN A 152 5.48 17.14 -8.98
N ASP A 153 5.67 16.39 -10.06
CA ASP A 153 5.62 14.93 -10.05
C ASP A 153 6.71 14.35 -9.13
N ALA A 154 7.90 14.96 -9.10
CA ALA A 154 8.98 14.51 -8.22
C ALA A 154 8.64 14.70 -6.73
N ILE A 155 8.15 15.87 -6.33
CA ILE A 155 7.87 16.18 -4.92
C ILE A 155 6.52 15.58 -4.48
N VAL A 156 5.45 15.92 -5.19
CA VAL A 156 4.06 15.64 -4.79
C VAL A 156 3.69 14.18 -5.01
N LEU A 157 4.15 13.57 -6.11
CA LEU A 157 3.84 12.16 -6.40
C LEU A 157 4.92 11.22 -5.92
N LEU A 158 6.17 11.40 -6.34
CA LEU A 158 7.24 10.44 -6.06
C LEU A 158 7.74 10.52 -4.60
N LEU A 159 8.22 11.68 -4.15
CA LEU A 159 8.82 11.82 -2.83
C LEU A 159 7.79 11.70 -1.72
N THR A 160 6.63 12.34 -1.85
CA THR A 160 5.56 12.30 -0.83
C THR A 160 5.09 10.88 -0.53
N SER A 161 4.78 10.11 -1.58
CA SER A 161 4.39 8.71 -1.42
C SER A 161 5.54 7.86 -0.89
N PHE A 162 6.77 8.04 -1.40
CA PHE A 162 7.92 7.28 -0.94
C PHE A 162 8.23 7.52 0.54
N ALA A 163 8.35 8.78 0.96
CA ALA A 163 8.73 9.15 2.31
C ALA A 163 7.72 8.63 3.33
N SER A 164 6.42 8.82 3.06
CA SER A 164 5.35 8.35 3.93
C SER A 164 5.37 6.82 4.09
N TYR A 165 5.38 6.05 3.01
CA TYR A 165 5.39 4.59 3.11
C TYR A 165 6.72 4.03 3.61
N ALA A 166 7.88 4.57 3.19
CA ALA A 166 9.18 4.11 3.67
C ALA A 166 9.34 4.27 5.18
N ARG A 167 8.73 5.34 5.75
CA ARG A 167 8.81 5.65 7.17
C ARG A 167 7.75 4.96 8.02
N LEU A 168 6.52 4.87 7.52
CA LEU A 168 5.36 4.40 8.29
C LEU A 168 5.01 2.95 7.99
N TYR A 169 4.99 2.56 6.72
CA TYR A 169 4.52 1.24 6.31
C TYR A 169 5.24 0.69 5.08
N PRO A 170 6.54 0.33 5.19
CA PRO A 170 7.39 -0.02 4.05
C PRO A 170 6.98 -1.32 3.34
N ARG A 171 6.05 -2.09 3.93
CA ARG A 171 5.55 -3.38 3.43
C ARG A 171 4.23 -3.29 2.67
N ILE A 172 3.84 -2.10 2.21
CA ILE A 172 2.55 -1.90 1.51
C ILE A 172 2.32 -2.84 0.31
N PHE A 173 3.36 -3.23 -0.42
CA PHE A 173 3.23 -4.15 -1.56
C PHE A 173 3.29 -5.64 -1.17
N ALA A 174 3.36 -5.94 0.12
CA ALA A 174 3.45 -7.28 0.68
C ALA A 174 2.19 -7.68 1.49
N SER A 175 1.20 -6.78 1.61
CA SER A 175 -0.04 -7.00 2.36
C SER A 175 -1.25 -6.46 1.59
N ASP A 176 -2.35 -7.21 1.55
CA ASP A 176 -3.63 -6.77 0.96
C ASP A 176 -4.53 -5.98 1.94
N GLU A 177 -3.93 -5.46 3.00
CA GLU A 177 -4.58 -4.69 4.06
C GLU A 177 -4.73 -3.22 3.63
N SER A 178 -5.93 -2.66 3.81
CA SER A 178 -6.12 -1.21 3.70
C SER A 178 -5.68 -0.57 5.01
N ILE A 179 -4.51 0.07 4.98
CA ILE A 179 -3.95 0.76 6.13
C ILE A 179 -4.13 2.28 5.99
N LYS A 180 -4.43 2.94 7.10
CA LYS A 180 -4.46 4.39 7.23
C LYS A 180 -3.18 4.90 7.85
N VAL A 181 -2.92 6.21 7.76
CA VAL A 181 -1.76 6.82 8.40
C VAL A 181 -1.90 6.74 9.92
N SER A 182 -3.09 7.00 10.46
CA SER A 182 -3.39 6.93 11.89
C SER A 182 -3.27 5.54 12.50
N ASP A 183 -3.31 4.47 11.70
CA ASP A 183 -3.09 3.10 12.18
C ASP A 183 -1.61 2.88 12.62
N VAL A 184 -0.69 3.70 12.10
CA VAL A 184 0.77 3.60 12.33
C VAL A 184 1.38 4.87 12.93
N ASP A 185 0.68 6.00 12.84
CA ASP A 185 1.06 7.31 13.38
C ASP A 185 -0.18 8.02 13.98
N PRO A 186 -0.70 7.55 15.13
CA PRO A 186 -2.03 7.95 15.64
C PRO A 186 -2.15 9.43 16.04
N ASP A 187 -1.03 10.09 16.33
CA ASP A 187 -0.97 11.51 16.69
C ASP A 187 -0.37 12.38 15.57
N LEU A 188 -0.12 11.78 14.40
CA LEU A 188 0.54 12.41 13.25
C LEU A 188 1.95 12.95 13.55
N SER A 189 2.56 12.57 14.67
CA SER A 189 3.83 13.13 15.12
C SER A 189 4.97 12.80 14.15
N ILE A 190 5.00 11.60 13.59
CA ILE A 190 6.02 11.20 12.60
C ILE A 190 5.76 11.94 11.28
N THR A 191 4.50 12.03 10.88
CA THR A 191 4.10 12.70 9.64
C THR A 191 4.46 14.18 9.67
N GLN A 192 4.15 14.87 10.78
CA GLN A 192 4.41 16.29 10.95
C GLN A 192 5.90 16.63 11.19
N ASN A 193 6.62 15.81 11.96
CA ASN A 193 7.97 16.17 12.40
C ASN A 193 9.10 15.48 11.60
N GLU A 194 8.79 14.46 10.80
CA GLU A 194 9.80 13.76 9.99
C GLU A 194 9.47 13.78 8.49
N ILE A 195 8.24 13.43 8.10
CA ILE A 195 7.88 13.25 6.68
C ILE A 195 7.67 14.58 5.98
N LEU A 196 6.81 15.46 6.51
CA LEU A 196 6.53 16.76 5.90
C LEU A 196 7.79 17.64 5.80
N PRO A 197 8.66 17.75 6.83
CA PRO A 197 9.90 18.51 6.72
C PRO A 197 10.81 18.01 5.59
N LEU A 198 11.00 16.69 5.45
CA LEU A 198 11.79 16.13 4.35
C LEU A 198 11.24 16.53 2.97
N ILE A 199 9.91 16.51 2.82
CA ILE A 199 9.26 16.88 1.55
C ILE A 199 9.41 18.37 1.29
N PHE A 200 9.25 19.21 2.32
CA PHE A 200 9.32 20.66 2.19
C PHE A 200 10.74 21.14 1.94
N ASP A 201 11.75 20.57 2.61
CA ASP A 201 13.15 20.87 2.34
C ASP A 201 13.53 20.50 0.89
N ALA A 202 13.06 19.35 0.39
CA ALA A 202 13.27 18.95 -1.00
C ALA A 202 12.58 19.89 -2.01
N ALA A 203 11.39 20.40 -1.65
CA ALA A 203 10.65 21.37 -2.45
C ALA A 203 11.35 22.72 -2.52
N ASP A 204 11.99 23.15 -1.42
CA ASP A 204 12.79 24.37 -1.35
C ASP A 204 14.13 24.22 -2.11
N ASN A 205 14.68 23.01 -2.17
CA ASN A 205 15.86 22.70 -2.99
C ASN A 205 15.58 22.71 -4.51
N CYS A 206 14.31 22.73 -4.95
CA CYS A 206 13.98 22.84 -6.37
C CYS A 206 14.45 24.18 -6.97
N THR A 207 14.63 24.20 -8.30
CA THR A 207 15.02 25.43 -9.02
C THR A 207 14.03 25.76 -10.14
N PRO A 208 13.20 26.82 -10.01
CA PRO A 208 12.98 27.60 -8.77
C PRO A 208 12.25 26.79 -7.68
N PRO A 209 12.31 27.23 -6.41
CA PRO A 209 11.64 26.57 -5.28
C PRO A 209 10.16 26.31 -5.57
N LEU A 210 9.68 25.09 -5.26
CA LEU A 210 8.37 24.65 -5.71
C LEU A 210 7.25 25.52 -5.16
N PHE A 211 7.28 25.84 -3.86
CA PHE A 211 6.18 26.55 -3.22
C PHE A 211 6.20 28.06 -3.42
N GLU A 212 7.34 28.63 -3.82
CA GLU A 212 7.40 30.02 -4.27
C GLU A 212 6.68 30.20 -5.61
N ASP A 213 6.88 29.25 -6.53
CA ASP A 213 6.27 29.27 -7.86
C ASP A 213 4.84 28.72 -7.85
N GLN A 214 4.57 27.70 -7.02
CA GLN A 214 3.33 26.92 -7.00
C GLN A 214 2.90 26.59 -5.55
N PRO A 215 2.45 27.58 -4.77
CA PRO A 215 2.11 27.42 -3.34
C PRO A 215 1.00 26.39 -3.09
N GLN A 216 0.10 26.17 -4.07
CA GLN A 216 -0.97 25.17 -4.00
C GLN A 216 -0.46 23.74 -3.86
N GLU A 217 0.80 23.45 -4.22
CA GLU A 217 1.34 22.10 -4.15
C GLU A 217 1.49 21.61 -2.71
N LYS A 218 1.52 22.50 -1.70
CA LYS A 218 1.42 22.12 -0.28
C LYS A 218 0.11 21.38 0.03
N VAL A 219 -1.00 21.86 -0.53
CA VAL A 219 -2.32 21.22 -0.40
C VAL A 219 -2.33 19.87 -1.11
N ASN A 220 -1.69 19.79 -2.27
CA ASN A 220 -1.59 18.53 -3.00
C ASN A 220 -0.79 17.48 -2.22
N ILE A 221 0.28 17.86 -1.50
CA ILE A 221 1.03 16.93 -0.64
C ILE A 221 0.13 16.34 0.44
N ILE A 222 -0.63 17.18 1.16
CA ILE A 222 -1.58 16.74 2.20
C ILE A 222 -2.64 15.80 1.60
N SER A 223 -3.16 16.14 0.43
CA SER A 223 -4.11 15.32 -0.32
C SER A 223 -3.52 13.95 -0.71
N LYS A 224 -2.24 13.86 -1.09
CA LYS A 224 -1.58 12.58 -1.40
C LYS A 224 -1.27 11.73 -0.18
N LEU A 225 -1.21 12.32 1.01
CA LEU A 225 -1.12 11.61 2.29
C LEU A 225 -2.47 11.06 2.76
N GLY A 226 -3.57 11.41 2.08
CA GLY A 226 -4.91 10.88 2.36
C GLY A 226 -5.79 11.80 3.22
N PHE A 227 -5.37 13.04 3.44
CA PHE A 227 -6.04 13.97 4.37
C PHE A 227 -6.89 15.03 3.68
N GLY A 228 -7.26 14.87 2.40
CA GLY A 228 -8.08 15.86 1.70
C GLY A 228 -7.33 17.09 1.20
N MET A 229 -8.08 18.07 0.69
CA MET A 229 -7.54 19.30 0.09
C MET A 229 -7.48 20.44 1.13
N HIS A 230 -6.63 20.28 2.14
CA HIS A 230 -6.47 21.23 3.25
C HIS A 230 -5.08 21.85 3.28
N SER A 231 -4.93 22.99 3.97
CA SER A 231 -3.65 23.68 4.15
C SER A 231 -2.75 23.05 5.21
N GLU A 232 -3.35 22.33 6.16
CA GLU A 232 -2.67 21.67 7.26
C GLU A 232 -3.19 20.24 7.42
N ILE A 233 -2.36 19.37 7.99
CA ILE A 233 -2.72 17.99 8.25
C ILE A 233 -3.53 17.91 9.55
N ASP A 234 -4.68 17.26 9.50
CA ASP A 234 -5.54 17.01 10.66
C ASP A 234 -6.10 15.60 10.54
N ILE A 235 -6.00 14.83 11.64
CA ILE A 235 -6.50 13.45 11.72
C ILE A 235 -8.00 13.35 11.40
N ASN A 236 -8.76 14.43 11.65
CA ASN A 236 -10.19 14.47 11.34
C ASN A 236 -10.49 14.43 9.84
N HIS A 237 -9.52 14.80 8.99
CA HIS A 237 -9.66 14.78 7.53
C HIS A 237 -9.11 13.49 6.89
N GLU A 238 -8.65 12.53 7.70
CA GLU A 238 -8.09 11.29 7.18
C GLU A 238 -9.13 10.44 6.42
N GLY A 239 -8.78 10.05 5.20
CA GLY A 239 -9.63 9.23 4.32
C GLY A 239 -10.52 10.07 3.39
N GLU A 240 -10.46 11.40 3.45
CA GLU A 240 -11.07 12.27 2.43
C GLU A 240 -10.46 12.03 1.04
N THR A 241 -9.17 11.66 1.00
CA THR A 241 -8.44 11.25 -0.21
C THR A 241 -7.71 9.93 0.01
N THR A 242 -7.26 9.32 -1.07
CA THR A 242 -6.44 8.11 -1.00
C THR A 242 -5.03 8.44 -0.52
N TRP A 243 -4.47 7.67 0.41
CA TRP A 243 -3.02 7.68 0.66
C TRP A 243 -2.30 7.04 -0.54
N TYR A 244 -1.57 7.84 -1.31
CA TYR A 244 -0.98 7.39 -2.59
C TYR A 244 0.24 6.52 -2.38
N THR A 245 0.21 5.30 -2.94
CA THR A 245 1.37 4.41 -2.96
C THR A 245 2.44 4.89 -3.94
N PRO A 246 3.73 4.59 -3.67
CA PRO A 246 4.81 4.98 -4.57
C PRO A 246 4.69 4.42 -5.97
N MET A 247 5.03 5.26 -6.95
CA MET A 247 5.06 4.87 -8.35
C MET A 247 6.16 3.84 -8.64
N SER A 248 5.91 2.97 -9.63
CA SER A 248 6.90 1.99 -10.08
C SER A 248 8.07 2.65 -10.82
N CYS A 249 9.23 1.98 -10.86
CA CYS A 249 10.41 2.43 -11.60
C CYS A 249 10.11 2.67 -13.09
N GLU A 250 9.20 1.91 -13.69
CA GLU A 250 8.76 2.11 -15.08
C GLU A 250 8.05 3.46 -15.25
N LYS A 251 7.12 3.80 -14.34
CA LYS A 251 6.47 5.11 -14.36
C LYS A 251 7.48 6.23 -14.14
N ILE A 252 8.45 6.04 -13.25
CA ILE A 252 9.51 7.06 -13.02
C ILE A 252 10.33 7.25 -14.28
N LYS A 253 10.71 6.19 -15.00
CA LYS A 253 11.44 6.32 -16.27
C LYS A 253 10.67 7.08 -17.34
N ILE A 254 9.34 6.95 -17.37
CA ILE A 254 8.48 7.62 -18.36
C ILE A 254 8.28 9.10 -17.99
N HIS A 255 7.92 9.39 -16.75
CA HIS A 255 7.51 10.73 -16.32
C HIS A 255 8.67 11.57 -15.79
N LEU A 256 9.68 10.93 -15.21
CA LEU A 256 10.82 11.57 -14.53
C LEU A 256 12.15 10.90 -14.94
N PRO A 257 12.44 10.75 -16.26
CA PRO A 257 13.63 10.04 -16.74
C PRO A 257 14.94 10.62 -16.18
N GLN A 258 14.99 11.93 -15.92
CA GLN A 258 16.14 12.62 -15.37
C GLN A 258 16.50 12.16 -13.95
N LEU A 259 15.55 11.61 -13.19
CA LEU A 259 15.75 11.14 -11.82
C LEU A 259 16.09 9.64 -11.77
N CYS A 260 15.64 8.86 -12.74
CA CYS A 260 15.88 7.41 -12.76
C CYS A 260 17.28 7.07 -13.33
N LYS A 261 18.31 7.22 -12.49
CA LYS A 261 19.69 6.82 -12.78
C LYS A 261 20.06 5.58 -11.95
N PRO A 262 19.59 4.37 -12.33
CA PRO A 262 19.72 3.18 -11.50
C PRO A 262 21.19 2.80 -11.28
N ASP A 263 21.50 2.37 -10.05
CA ASP A 263 22.82 1.89 -9.65
C ASP A 263 22.76 0.39 -9.30
N GLY A 264 23.82 -0.13 -8.68
CA GLY A 264 23.87 -1.50 -8.20
C GLY A 264 22.72 -1.87 -7.26
N SER A 265 22.17 -0.92 -6.50
CA SER A 265 21.06 -1.09 -5.55
C SER A 265 19.70 -1.33 -6.25
N CYS A 266 19.56 -0.94 -7.51
CA CYS A 266 18.32 -1.08 -8.29
C CYS A 266 18.21 -2.42 -9.05
N LYS A 267 19.28 -3.22 -9.12
CA LYS A 267 19.31 -4.44 -9.94
C LYS A 267 18.21 -5.43 -9.55
N GLY A 268 17.31 -5.76 -10.49
CA GLY A 268 16.22 -6.72 -10.29
C GLY A 268 15.03 -6.19 -9.50
N ILE A 269 14.98 -4.87 -9.21
CA ILE A 269 13.91 -4.24 -8.43
C ILE A 269 13.12 -3.27 -9.32
N ASN A 270 11.80 -3.28 -9.16
CA ASN A 270 10.87 -2.51 -9.99
C ASN A 270 10.19 -1.32 -9.27
N ASN A 271 10.54 -1.04 -8.01
CA ASN A 271 10.00 0.09 -7.26
C ASN A 271 11.01 0.69 -6.26
N PRO A 272 10.95 2.01 -5.97
CA PRO A 272 11.89 2.67 -5.06
C PRO A 272 11.87 2.16 -3.61
N LEU A 273 10.71 1.78 -3.08
CA LEU A 273 10.60 1.27 -1.70
C LEU A 273 11.42 0.00 -1.50
N SER A 274 11.34 -0.93 -2.46
CA SER A 274 12.12 -2.17 -2.42
C SER A 274 13.62 -1.92 -2.59
N CYS A 275 14.02 -0.93 -3.41
CA CYS A 275 15.43 -0.52 -3.53
C CYS A 275 15.95 0.00 -2.20
N TYR A 276 15.18 0.89 -1.56
CA TYR A 276 15.49 1.44 -0.24
C TYR A 276 15.62 0.34 0.82
N GLY A 277 14.63 -0.55 0.91
CA GLY A 277 14.63 -1.65 1.87
C GLY A 277 15.85 -2.56 1.72
N ARG A 278 16.25 -2.86 0.48
CA ARG A 278 17.46 -3.66 0.22
C ARG A 278 18.74 -2.94 0.65
N LYS A 279 18.89 -1.67 0.29
CA LYS A 279 20.08 -0.88 0.63
C LYS A 279 20.18 -0.68 2.14
N LYS A 280 19.06 -0.37 2.80
CA LYS A 280 18.96 -0.30 4.28
C LYS A 280 19.42 -1.60 4.94
N PHE A 281 18.89 -2.75 4.49
CA PHE A 281 19.32 -4.04 5.02
C PHE A 281 20.83 -4.31 4.85
N GLN A 282 21.41 -3.90 3.73
CA GLN A 282 22.85 -4.02 3.49
C GLN A 282 23.66 -3.16 4.47
N LEU A 283 23.23 -1.91 4.72
CA LEU A 283 23.86 -1.02 5.70
C LEU A 283 23.73 -1.57 7.13
N ASP A 284 22.54 -2.04 7.50
CA ASP A 284 22.29 -2.63 8.83
C ASP A 284 23.15 -3.87 9.09
N LYS A 285 23.44 -4.65 8.04
CA LYS A 285 24.35 -5.80 8.14
C LYS A 285 25.80 -5.37 8.29
N GLN A 286 26.26 -4.38 7.51
CA GLN A 286 27.62 -3.85 7.60
C GLN A 286 27.92 -3.20 8.96
N ALA A 287 26.92 -2.57 9.59
CA ALA A 287 27.08 -1.97 10.92
C ALA A 287 27.17 -2.99 12.07
N LYS A 288 26.86 -4.26 11.81
CA LYS A 288 26.92 -5.36 12.79
C LYS A 288 28.19 -6.23 12.64
N GLU A 289 28.96 -6.03 11.57
CA GLU A 289 30.27 -6.65 11.32
C GLU A 289 31.39 -5.74 11.83
#